data_AF-A0A7K1G5E4-F1
#
_entry.id   AF-A0A7K1G5E4-F1
#
_cell.length_a   1.000
_cell.length_b   1.000
_cell.length_c   1.000
_cell.angle_alpha   90.00
_cell.angle_beta   90.00
_cell.angle_gamma   90.00
#
_symmetry.space_group_name_H-M   'P 1'
#
loop_
_entity.id
_entity.type
_entity.pdbx_description
1 polymer ?
#
loop_
_entity_poly.entity_id
_entity_poly.type
_entity_poly.pdbx_seq_one_letter_code
_entity_poly.pdbx_strand_id
1 'polypeptide(L)'
;MIEFTNEKYIDNLNGFCIYWTDINRISLHNGKAPFVVFDLKDNERFYSDINLFKKLFYKFERNDMNSIQTNILYAHGRNANIFTEIQNNFKKNQK
;
A
#
# COMPACT_ATOMS: atom_id res chain seq x y z
N MET A 1 -8.59 -9.95 -1.16
CA MET A 1 -7.51 -10.40 -2.05
C MET A 1 -6.67 -9.19 -2.44
N ILE A 2 -5.34 -9.31 -2.39
CA ILE A 2 -4.44 -8.26 -2.86
C ILE A 2 -4.18 -8.47 -4.36
N GLU A 3 -4.24 -7.40 -5.15
CA GLU A 3 -3.93 -7.41 -6.58
C GLU A 3 -2.91 -6.32 -6.92
N PHE A 4 -1.99 -6.65 -7.82
CA PHE A 4 -1.01 -5.71 -8.37
C PHE A 4 -1.28 -5.57 -9.87
N THR A 5 -1.61 -4.36 -10.28
CA THR A 5 -1.83 -4.02 -11.69
C THR A 5 -0.67 -3.20 -12.21
N ASN A 6 -0.68 -2.92 -13.51
CA ASN A 6 0.29 -2.01 -14.10
C ASN A 6 0.20 -0.59 -13.52
N GLU A 7 -0.94 -0.16 -12.96
CA GLU A 7 -1.20 1.23 -12.56
C GLU A 7 -1.32 1.42 -11.04
N LYS A 8 -1.79 0.39 -10.33
CA LYS A 8 -2.15 0.48 -8.92
C LYS A 8 -1.99 -0.83 -8.15
N TYR A 9 -1.77 -0.66 -6.86
CA TYR A 9 -2.01 -1.63 -5.81
C TYR A 9 -3.50 -1.65 -5.45
N ILE A 10 -4.12 -2.83 -5.29
CA ILE A 10 -5.51 -2.96 -4.86
C ILE A 10 -5.58 -3.93 -3.67
N ASP A 11 -6.19 -3.47 -2.59
CA ASP A 11 -6.58 -4.32 -1.47
C ASP A 11 -8.10 -4.49 -1.48
N ASN A 12 -8.57 -5.63 -2.02
CA ASN A 12 -10.00 -5.90 -2.04
C ASN A 12 -10.57 -6.24 -0.65
N LEU A 13 -9.76 -6.60 0.36
CA LEU A 13 -10.26 -6.87 1.71
C LEU A 13 -10.66 -5.56 2.40
N ASN A 14 -9.80 -4.56 2.29
CA ASN A 14 -10.00 -3.24 2.89
C ASN A 14 -10.69 -2.27 1.92
N GLY A 15 -10.88 -2.68 0.67
CA GLY A 15 -11.60 -1.96 -0.38
C GLY A 15 -10.91 -0.69 -0.85
N PHE A 16 -9.59 -0.60 -0.80
CA PHE A 16 -8.87 0.59 -1.28
C PHE A 16 -7.89 0.23 -2.39
N CYS A 17 -7.47 1.24 -3.15
CA CYS A 17 -6.40 1.12 -4.11
C CYS A 17 -5.45 2.30 -3.99
N ILE A 18 -4.18 2.09 -4.30
CA ILE A 18 -3.14 3.13 -4.32
C ILE A 18 -2.50 3.11 -5.71
N TYR A 19 -2.51 4.24 -6.43
CA TYR A 19 -1.80 4.35 -7.70
C TYR A 19 -0.29 4.42 -7.47
N TRP A 20 0.48 3.77 -8.35
CA TRP A 20 1.95 3.79 -8.25
C TRP A 20 2.53 5.21 -8.38
N THR A 21 1.83 6.08 -9.10
CA THR A 21 2.19 7.49 -9.29
C THR A 21 2.09 8.31 -8.01
N ASP A 22 1.21 7.91 -7.08
CA ASP A 22 0.94 8.64 -5.84
C ASP A 22 1.88 8.22 -4.70
N ILE A 23 2.69 7.18 -4.92
CA ILE A 23 3.66 6.67 -3.96
C ILE A 23 5.00 7.40 -4.16
N ASN A 24 5.56 7.90 -3.05
CA ASN A 24 6.89 8.49 -2.99
C ASN A 24 7.95 7.41 -2.73
N ARG A 25 7.70 6.53 -1.76
CA ARG A 25 8.64 5.49 -1.35
C ARG A 25 7.91 4.22 -0.92
N ILE A 26 8.56 3.07 -1.11
CA ILE A 26 8.11 1.77 -0.61
C ILE A 26 9.20 1.18 0.29
N SER A 27 8.84 0.68 1.46
CA SER A 27 9.74 -0.06 2.34
C SER A 27 9.13 -1.39 2.80
N LEU A 28 9.99 -2.37 3.07
CA LEU A 28 9.61 -3.65 3.67
C LEU A 28 10.01 -3.63 5.14
N HIS A 29 9.05 -3.88 6.03
CA HIS A 29 9.30 -4.06 7.45
C HIS A 29 9.21 -5.55 7.79
N ASN A 30 10.34 -6.12 8.21
CA ASN A 30 10.49 -7.54 8.55
C ASN A 30 10.29 -7.77 10.06
N GLY A 31 9.09 -7.48 10.56
CA GLY A 31 8.70 -7.79 11.94
C GLY A 31 8.20 -9.24 12.10
N LYS A 32 7.63 -9.56 13.28
CA LYS A 32 6.93 -10.86 13.52
C LYS A 32 5.85 -11.13 12.45
N ALA A 33 5.23 -10.05 11.99
CA ALA A 33 4.33 -9.99 10.85
C ALA A 33 4.98 -9.06 9.81
N PRO A 34 5.49 -9.57 8.69
CA PRO A 34 6.07 -8.69 7.68
C PRO A 34 4.97 -7.88 6.99
N PHE A 35 5.28 -6.62 6.68
CA PHE A 35 4.37 -5.70 5.99
C PHE A 35 5.14 -4.74 5.08
N VAL A 36 4.45 -4.25 4.06
CA VAL A 36 4.96 -3.23 3.14
C VAL A 36 4.40 -1.88 3.55
N VAL A 37 5.23 -0.85 3.51
CA VAL A 37 4.84 0.53 3.79
C VAL A 37 4.95 1.35 2.52
N PHE A 38 3.89 2.07 2.20
CA PHE A 38 3.80 3.02 1.10
C PHE A 38 3.78 4.43 1.68
N ASP A 39 4.87 5.17 1.51
CA ASP A 39 4.89 6.60 1.81
C ASP A 39 4.30 7.35 0.62
N LEU A 40 3.26 8.13 0.83
CA LEU A 40 2.58 8.84 -0.25
C LEU A 40 3.28 10.17 -0.57
N LYS A 41 3.13 10.64 -1.80
CA LYS A 41 3.56 11.99 -2.22
C LYS A 41 2.65 13.06 -1.61
N ASP A 42 1.35 12.80 -1.62
CA ASP A 42 0.31 13.71 -1.13
C ASP A 42 -0.79 12.90 -0.42
N ASN A 43 -0.78 12.98 0.92
CA ASN A 43 -1.74 12.26 1.75
C ASN A 43 -3.13 12.89 1.68
N GLU A 44 -3.22 14.21 1.55
CA GLU A 44 -4.51 14.91 1.55
C GLU A 44 -5.33 14.51 0.34
N ARG A 45 -4.70 14.48 -0.83
CA ARG A 45 -5.32 14.00 -2.07
C ARG A 45 -5.74 12.53 -1.99
N PHE A 46 -4.88 11.66 -1.46
CA PHE A 46 -5.23 10.25 -1.31
C PHE A 46 -6.44 10.05 -0.37
N TYR A 47 -6.48 10.76 0.75
CA TYR A 47 -7.60 10.69 1.70
C TYR A 47 -8.83 11.53 1.29
N SER A 48 -8.76 12.36 0.25
CA SER A 48 -9.95 12.96 -0.36
C SER A 48 -10.65 11.98 -1.28
N ASP A 49 -9.88 11.12 -1.96
CA ASP A 49 -10.40 10.16 -2.94
C ASP A 49 -10.94 8.88 -2.27
N ILE A 50 -10.61 8.68 -0.99
CA ILE A 50 -11.12 7.56 -0.19
C ILE A 50 -12.43 7.92 0.51
N ASN A 51 -13.39 7.00 0.42
CA ASN A 51 -14.68 7.09 1.10
C ASN A 51 -14.53 7.29 2.63
N LEU A 52 -15.39 8.13 3.22
CA LEU A 52 -15.30 8.61 4.61
C LEU A 52 -15.13 7.49 5.65
N PHE A 53 -15.83 6.36 5.49
CA PHE A 53 -15.70 5.21 6.39
C PHE A 53 -14.30 4.59 6.36
N LYS A 54 -13.71 4.46 5.17
CA LYS A 54 -12.34 3.95 5.01
C LYS A 54 -11.32 4.92 5.58
N LYS A 55 -11.54 6.24 5.39
CA LYS A 55 -10.73 7.30 6.00
C LYS A 55 -10.70 7.21 7.53
N LEU A 56 -11.84 6.92 8.16
CA LEU A 56 -11.95 6.72 9.60
C LEU A 56 -11.16 5.48 10.05
N PHE A 57 -11.33 4.32 9.39
CA PHE A 57 -10.55 3.12 9.70
C PHE A 57 -9.03 3.36 9.64
N TYR A 58 -8.55 4.04 8.58
CA TYR A 58 -7.12 4.37 8.46
C TYR A 58 -6.62 5.31 9.54
N LYS A 59 -7.42 6.35 9.87
CA LYS A 59 -7.05 7.34 10.88
C LYS A 59 -7.02 6.76 12.29
N PHE A 60 -7.86 5.77 12.60
CA PHE A 60 -7.87 5.11 13.90
C PHE A 60 -6.73 4.09 14.06
N GLU A 61 -6.34 3.38 13.00
CA GLU A 61 -5.26 2.39 13.09
C GLU A 61 -3.84 2.99 13.00
N ARG A 62 -3.65 4.17 12.38
CA ARG A 62 -2.31 4.76 12.19
C ARG A 62 -2.23 6.22 12.60
N ASN A 63 -1.51 6.45 13.69
CA ASN A 63 -1.17 7.79 14.19
C ASN A 63 -0.22 8.57 13.27
N ASP A 64 0.43 7.93 12.29
CA ASP A 64 1.27 8.60 11.28
C ASP A 64 0.55 8.67 9.94
N MET A 65 -0.01 9.83 9.62
CA MET A 65 -0.88 10.07 8.45
C MET A 65 -0.16 9.96 7.09
N ASN A 66 1.15 9.73 7.06
CA ASN A 66 1.94 9.78 5.82
C ASN A 66 2.20 8.42 5.16
N SER A 67 1.81 7.33 5.81
CA SER A 67 2.20 5.98 5.35
C SER A 67 1.04 4.98 5.40
N ILE A 68 0.92 4.18 4.33
CA ILE A 68 -0.01 3.05 4.27
C ILE A 68 0.79 1.76 4.40
N GLN A 69 0.63 1.07 5.51
CA GLN A 69 1.10 -0.28 5.73
C GLN A 69 0.09 -1.31 5.17
N THR A 70 0.61 -2.37 4.58
CA THR A 70 -0.15 -3.52 4.09
C THR A 70 0.49 -4.77 4.64
N ASN A 71 -0.25 -5.52 5.44
CA ASN A 71 0.18 -6.83 5.93
C ASN A 71 0.24 -7.81 4.77
N ILE A 72 1.40 -8.42 4.54
CA ILE A 72 1.58 -9.43 3.48
C ILE A 72 1.34 -10.87 3.96
N LEU A 73 0.91 -11.03 5.22
CA LEU A 73 0.59 -12.32 5.87
C LEU A 73 -0.54 -13.13 5.20
N TYR A 74 -1.30 -12.53 4.28
CA TYR A 74 -2.43 -13.20 3.61
C TYR A 74 -2.08 -13.90 2.30
N ALA A 75 -0.84 -13.82 1.84
CA ALA A 75 -0.41 -14.53 0.66
C ALA A 75 0.40 -15.75 1.10
N HIS A 76 -0.19 -16.94 0.98
CA HIS A 76 0.56 -18.20 1.09
C HIS A 76 1.72 -18.19 0.07
N GLY A 77 2.93 -17.83 0.50
CA GLY A 77 4.09 -17.70 -0.39
C GLY A 77 5.31 -17.01 0.24
N ARG A 78 6.42 -16.94 -0.51
CA ARG A 78 7.62 -16.20 -0.10
C ARG A 78 7.33 -14.71 -0.20
N ASN A 79 7.09 -14.05 0.94
CA ASN A 79 6.91 -12.60 1.09
C ASN A 79 7.89 -11.73 0.26
N ALA A 80 9.11 -12.21 0.05
CA ALA A 80 10.10 -11.58 -0.82
C ALA A 80 9.64 -11.44 -2.29
N ASN A 81 8.92 -12.42 -2.84
CA ASN A 81 8.42 -12.38 -4.22
C ASN A 81 7.35 -11.30 -4.38
N ILE A 82 6.44 -11.21 -3.41
CA ILE A 82 5.35 -10.20 -3.38
C ILE A 82 5.96 -8.80 -3.30
N PHE A 83 6.92 -8.61 -2.39
CA PHE A 83 7.62 -7.34 -2.29
C PHE A 83 8.36 -6.98 -3.59
N THR A 84 9.03 -7.96 -4.21
CA THR A 84 9.73 -7.77 -5.49
C THR A 84 8.76 -7.35 -6.60
N GLU A 85 7.58 -7.97 -6.67
CA GLU A 85 6.54 -7.62 -7.64
C GLU A 85 6.02 -6.19 -7.44
N ILE A 86 5.72 -5.81 -6.20
CA ILE A 86 5.35 -4.44 -5.82
C ILE A 86 6.43 -3.45 -6.27
N GLN A 87 7.69 -3.73 -5.93
CA GLN A 87 8.81 -2.85 -6.23
C GLN A 87 9.03 -2.71 -7.75
N ASN A 88 8.85 -3.79 -8.51
CA ASN A 88 8.97 -3.76 -9.97
C ASN A 88 7.87 -2.92 -10.62
N ASN A 89 6.62 -3.08 -10.18
CA ASN A 89 5.51 -2.26 -10.68
C ASN A 89 5.71 -0.78 -10.34
N PHE A 90 6.11 -0.47 -9.11
CA PHE A 90 6.45 0.88 -8.71
C PHE A 90 7.55 1.49 -9.60
N LYS A 91 8.69 0.80 -9.78
CA LYS A 91 9.81 1.29 -10.60
C LYS A 91 9.43 1.51 -12.07
N LYS A 92 8.56 0.67 -12.65
CA LYS A 92 8.08 0.85 -14.03
C LYS A 92 7.32 2.17 -14.21
N ASN A 93 6.56 2.58 -13.20
CA ASN A 93 5.70 3.77 -13.24
C ASN A 93 6.40 5.07 -12.81
N GLN A 94 7.67 5.00 -12.38
CA GLN A 94 8.48 6.20 -12.09
C GLN A 94 9.35 6.63 -13.27
N LYS A 95 9.23 5.96 -14.44
CA LYS A 95 9.90 6.33 -15.69
C LYS A 95 8.98 7.21 -16.53
#